data_AF-A0A6A5VKV6-F1
#
_entry.id   AF-A0A6A5VKV6-F1
#
_cell.length_a   1.000
_cell.length_b   1.000
_cell.length_c   1.000
_cell.angle_alpha   90.00
_cell.angle_beta   90.00
_cell.angle_gamma   90.00
#
_symmetry.space_group_name_H-M   'P 1'
#
loop_
_entity.id
_entity.type
_entity.pdbx_description
1 polymer ?
#
loop_
_entity_poly.entity_id
_entity_poly.type
_entity_poly.pdbx_seq_one_letter_code
_entity_poly.pdbx_strand_id
1 'polypeptide(L)' 'IANREAAIEVAISNLNASIFPSQQAAAKAYNIPIATLSRRVRGSQNWQNSHVY' A
#
# COMPACT_ATOMS: atom_id res chain seq x y z
N ILE A 1 19.70 3.26 1.00
CA ILE A 1 18.45 3.19 1.80
C ILE A 1 17.31 3.03 0.81
N ALA A 2 16.92 1.79 0.49
CA ALA A 2 15.93 1.49 -0.56
C ALA A 2 14.83 0.52 -0.08
N ASN A 3 14.75 0.23 1.22
CA ASN A 3 13.94 -0.91 1.70
C ASN A 3 12.53 -0.55 2.15
N ARG A 4 12.26 0.70 2.54
CA ARG A 4 10.98 1.07 3.14
C ARG A 4 9.90 1.36 2.10
N GLU A 5 10.22 2.12 1.05
CA GLU A 5 9.24 2.42 0.00
C GLU A 5 8.92 1.17 -0.83
N ALA A 6 9.92 0.36 -1.18
CA ALA A 6 9.70 -0.91 -1.89
C ALA A 6 8.79 -1.88 -1.10
N ALA A 7 8.98 -1.97 0.23
CA ALA A 7 8.11 -2.81 1.07
C ALA A 7 6.67 -2.30 1.10
N ILE A 8 6.46 -0.98 1.06
CA ILE A 8 5.14 -0.37 1.02
C ILE A 8 4.45 -0.63 -0.33
N GLU A 9 5.16 -0.51 -1.44
CA GLU A 9 4.62 -0.81 -2.78
C GLU A 9 4.23 -2.28 -2.91
N VAL A 10 5.09 -3.20 -2.46
CA VAL A 10 4.79 -4.64 -2.45
C VAL A 10 3.58 -4.94 -1.55
N ALA A 11 3.49 -4.30 -0.39
CA ALA A 11 2.33 -4.46 0.50
C ALA A 11 1.03 -4.00 -0.16
N ILE A 12 1.05 -2.89 -0.92
CA ILE A 12 -0.12 -2.38 -1.66
C ILE A 12 -0.46 -3.30 -2.83
N SER A 13 0.54 -3.78 -3.58
CA SER A 13 0.34 -4.72 -4.69
C SER A 13 -0.32 -6.01 -4.20
N ASN A 14 0.18 -6.60 -3.12
CA ASN A 14 -0.39 -7.81 -2.53
C ASN A 14 -1.76 -7.58 -1.88
N LEU A 15 -2.01 -6.38 -1.37
CA LEU A 15 -3.35 -5.99 -0.92
C LEU A 15 -4.33 -5.95 -2.10
N ASN A 16 -3.95 -5.31 -3.21
CA ASN A 16 -4.79 -5.21 -4.41
C ASN A 16 -5.00 -6.56 -5.10
N ALA A 17 -4.02 -7.47 -4.99
CA ALA A 17 -4.13 -8.85 -5.46
C ALA A 17 -5.00 -9.75 -4.56
N SER A 18 -5.63 -9.21 -3.51
CA SER A 18 -6.43 -9.96 -2.52
C SER A 18 -5.66 -11.12 -1.84
N ILE A 19 -4.32 -11.05 -1.79
CA ILE A 19 -3.48 -12.02 -1.06
C ILE A 19 -3.76 -11.93 0.44
N PHE A 20 -4.00 -10.73 0.93
CA PHE A 20 -4.33 -10.46 2.33
C PHE A 20 -5.81 -10.12 2.49
N PRO A 21 -6.49 -10.69 3.50
CA PRO A 21 -7.92 -10.44 3.73
C PRO A 21 -8.23 -9.00 4.19
N SER A 22 -7.21 -8.24 4.62
CA SER A 22 -7.36 -6.86 5.06
C SER A 22 -6.06 -6.06 5.02
N GLN A 23 -6.20 -4.72 5.00
CA GLN A 23 -5.07 -3.79 5.14
C GLN A 23 -4.27 -4.01 6.42
N GLN A 24 -4.93 -4.48 7.49
CA GLN A 24 -4.29 -4.78 8.76
C GLN A 24 -3.38 -6.00 8.68
N ALA A 25 -3.82 -7.04 7.95
CA ALA A 25 -3.01 -8.25 7.73
C ALA A 25 -1.76 -7.95 6.90
N ALA A 26 -1.90 -7.19 5.81
CA ALA A 26 -0.76 -6.73 5.01
C ALA A 26 0.19 -5.84 5.82
N ALA A 27 -0.34 -4.86 6.55
CA ALA A 27 0.46 -3.99 7.42
C ALA A 27 1.28 -4.79 8.45
N LYS A 28 0.67 -5.81 9.07
CA LYS A 28 1.35 -6.68 10.03
C LYS A 28 2.42 -7.57 9.36
N ALA A 29 2.13 -8.13 8.19
CA ALA A 29 3.05 -8.98 7.44
C ALA A 29 4.33 -8.23 7.03
N TYR A 30 4.20 -6.96 6.61
CA TYR A 30 5.32 -6.14 6.18
C TYR A 30 5.94 -5.25 7.27
N ASN A 31 5.45 -5.34 8.51
CA ASN A 31 5.87 -4.49 9.62
C ASN A 31 5.71 -2.98 9.35
N ILE A 32 4.63 -2.62 8.64
CA ILE A 32 4.32 -1.25 8.24
C ILE A 32 3.15 -0.73 9.09
N PRO A 33 3.19 0.53 9.57
CA PRO A 33 2.03 1.11 10.26
C PRO A 33 0.79 1.15 9.36
N ILE A 34 -0.37 0.76 9.88
CA ILE A 34 -1.61 0.74 9.08
C ILE A 34 -1.97 2.12 8.52
N ALA A 35 -1.70 3.18 9.27
CA ALA A 35 -1.91 4.57 8.84
C ALA A 35 -1.01 4.95 7.66
N THR A 36 0.20 4.38 7.60
CA THR A 36 1.11 4.54 6.46
C THR A 36 0.57 3.82 5.23
N LEU A 37 0.13 2.57 5.39
CA LEU A 37 -0.45 1.78 4.29
C LEU A 37 -1.73 2.43 3.76
N SER A 38 -2.66 2.81 4.63
CA SER A 38 -3.92 3.47 4.28
C SER A 38 -3.70 4.82 3.58
N ARG A 39 -2.74 5.63 4.06
CA ARG A 39 -2.36 6.89 3.38
C ARG A 39 -1.81 6.62 1.98
N ARG A 40 -0.95 5.62 1.80
CA ARG A 40 -0.42 5.28 0.48
C ARG A 40 -1.48 4.68 -0.44
N VAL A 41 -2.36 3.82 0.04
CA VAL A 41 -3.47 3.28 -0.77
C VAL A 41 -4.37 4.42 -1.27
N ARG A 42 -4.77 5.34 -0.39
CA ARG A 42 -5.55 6.54 -0.77
C ARG A 42 -4.78 7.47 -1.72
N GLY A 43 -3.48 7.67 -1.47
CA GLY A 43 -2.61 8.47 -2.34
C GLY A 43 -2.42 7.85 -3.73
N SER A 44 -2.24 6.53 -3.79
CA SER A 44 -2.14 5.75 -5.03
C SER A 44 -3.43 5.85 -5.85
N GLN A 45 -4.60 5.76 -5.20
CA GLN A 45 -5.89 5.97 -5.87
C GLN A 45 -6.03 7.40 -6.43
N ASN A 46 -5.58 8.41 -5.67
CA ASN A 46 -5.61 9.80 -6.14
C ASN A 46 -4.66 10.02 -7.34
N TRP A 47 -3.47 9.42 -7.34
CA TRP A 47 -2.56 9.49 -8.49
C TRP A 47 -3.13 8.80 -9.73
N GLN A 48 -3.76 7.63 -9.55
CA GLN A 48 -4.40 6.92 -10.65
C GLN A 48 -5.57 7.70 -11.25
N ASN A 49 -6.29 8.47 -10.43
CA ASN A 49 -7.39 9.33 -10.89
C ASN A 49 -6.94 10.71 -11.38
N SER A 50 -5.71 11.13 -11.08
CA SER A 50 -5.17 12.43 -11.48
C SER A 50 -4.46 12.40 -12.84
N HIS A 51 -4.33 11.25 -13.49
CA HIS A 51 -3.87 11.12 -14.88
C HIS A 51 -5.03 11.34 -15.86
N VAL A 52 -5.76 12.44 -15.65
CA VAL A 52 -6.78 12.96 -16.57
C VAL A 52 -6.60 14.47 -16.61
N TYR A 53 -5.56 14.93 -17.29
CA TYR A 53 -5.58 16.12 -18.17
C TYR A 53 -4.27 16.22 -18.94
#